data_AF-A0A835M3I5-F1
#
_entry.id   AF-A0A835M3I5-F1
#
_cell.length_a   1.000
_cell.length_b   1.000
_cell.length_c   1.000
_cell.angle_alpha   90.00
_cell.angle_beta   90.00
_cell.angle_gamma   90.00
#
_symmetry.space_group_name_H-M   'P 1'
#
loop_
_entity.id
_entity.type
_entity.pdbx_description
1 polymer ?
#
loop_
_entity_poly.entity_id
_entity_poly.type
_entity_poly.pdbx_seq_one_letter_code
_entity_poly.pdbx_strand_id
1 'polypeptide(L)'
;MPPPPAKWKGQCEFNITECNNKIIGARNLVTGTSGPPLDVEGHGSHTASTAAGSIVKNAGALGNALGTAAGMAPHAHLAIYKVCSIECLEGDILGGMDIGVEDGVDVLSLSLSISPTPFYMDNTAIGAFGAIQKGVFVSRSAANGGPIASLLSNEAPWILTVGASTMDREIRATVKLGNDEEFDGESLFQPKDFTSTLPLVYAGADGNTESAFCAKGSLNGTDFKGKVVLCECGGGVGKIDKGIEVQNAGGAAMILANNAPNAFSTVADAHVLPAAHVSFAAGLKIKAYINSSYELPMATILFKGTVIGSAYSPAVISFSSRGPSIISPGTLKPDIIGPGASVLAAWPFSLDNSSSTSTFNVISAAIKAAIMTSADLHNLKGKRILDQLLHPANLFATGSGHVNLTRANDPGLVYDIQPSDYIPYLCGLGYTDGQVGILAHQTIKCAYSNRISEGQLNYPSFAVKLGTSQTFSRTLTNVGDAHSTYTVAIYNPKGVYVKVEPEIGILSDFWSDS
;
A
#
# COMPACT_ATOMS: atom_id res chain seq x y z
N MET A 1 8.44 1.51 -27.48
CA MET A 1 7.30 2.35 -27.07
C MET A 1 6.84 3.16 -28.26
N PRO A 2 5.54 3.15 -28.61
CA PRO A 2 5.00 4.01 -29.67
C PRO A 2 5.11 5.49 -29.27
N PRO A 3 4.95 6.44 -30.22
CA PRO A 3 4.84 7.87 -29.89
C PRO A 3 3.68 8.16 -28.93
N PRO A 4 3.70 9.31 -28.22
CA PRO A 4 2.57 9.74 -27.39
C PRO A 4 1.24 9.75 -28.18
N PRO A 5 0.11 9.35 -27.57
CA PRO A 5 -1.20 9.36 -28.23
C PRO A 5 -1.59 10.77 -28.68
N ALA A 6 -2.33 10.90 -29.79
CA ALA A 6 -2.75 12.19 -30.32
C ALA A 6 -3.64 13.02 -29.36
N LYS A 7 -4.30 12.37 -28.40
CA LYS A 7 -5.09 13.04 -27.35
C LYS A 7 -4.23 13.72 -26.27
N TRP A 8 -2.95 13.37 -26.19
CA TRP A 8 -2.03 13.87 -25.16
C TRP A 8 -1.73 15.35 -25.36
N LYS A 9 -1.92 16.16 -24.31
CA LYS A 9 -1.70 17.62 -24.33
C LYS A 9 -0.64 18.09 -23.33
N GLY A 10 -0.14 17.19 -22.51
CA GLY A 10 0.83 17.53 -21.47
C GLY A 10 2.19 17.94 -22.02
N GLN A 11 2.97 18.53 -21.12
CA GLN A 11 4.26 19.16 -21.45
C GLN A 11 5.40 18.46 -20.71
N CYS A 12 6.61 18.68 -21.21
CA CYS A 12 7.83 18.25 -20.56
C CYS A 12 8.56 19.46 -19.97
N GLU A 13 8.49 19.62 -18.64
CA GLU A 13 9.21 20.66 -17.89
C GLU A 13 10.60 20.18 -17.42
N PHE A 14 11.06 19.03 -17.91
CA PHE A 14 12.50 18.79 -17.99
C PHE A 14 13.11 19.71 -19.06
N ASN A 15 14.44 19.87 -19.05
CA ASN A 15 15.10 20.44 -20.22
C ASN A 15 14.71 19.58 -21.45
N ILE A 16 14.26 20.20 -22.55
CA ILE A 16 13.36 19.66 -23.61
C ILE A 16 13.71 18.24 -24.13
N THR A 17 14.94 17.78 -23.95
CA THR A 17 15.46 16.48 -24.41
C THR A 17 15.21 15.28 -23.51
N GLU A 18 14.62 15.41 -22.30
CA GLU A 18 14.55 14.29 -21.34
C GLU A 18 13.23 13.48 -21.38
N CYS A 19 12.10 14.06 -21.81
CA CYS A 19 10.90 13.26 -22.07
C CYS A 19 11.07 12.42 -23.34
N ASN A 20 10.41 11.27 -23.37
CA ASN A 20 10.50 10.32 -24.45
C ASN A 20 9.16 9.58 -24.64
N ASN A 21 9.15 8.56 -25.49
CA ASN A 21 7.95 7.77 -25.74
C ASN A 21 7.45 6.96 -24.51
N LYS A 22 8.21 6.91 -23.42
CA LYS A 22 7.79 6.28 -22.16
C LYS A 22 7.28 7.30 -21.16
N ILE A 23 8.09 8.30 -20.82
CA ILE A 23 7.69 9.45 -20.00
C ILE A 23 7.34 10.58 -20.95
N ILE A 24 6.04 10.71 -21.25
CA ILE A 24 5.53 11.59 -22.30
C ILE A 24 5.25 13.02 -21.81
N GLY A 25 5.25 13.22 -20.49
CA GLY A 25 5.26 14.53 -19.87
C GLY A 25 5.68 14.45 -18.41
N ALA A 26 6.16 15.57 -17.91
CA ALA A 26 6.62 15.70 -16.54
C ALA A 26 6.56 17.17 -16.12
N ARG A 27 5.98 17.44 -14.96
CA ARG A 27 5.74 18.80 -14.47
C ARG A 27 6.08 18.92 -12.99
N ASN A 28 6.68 20.04 -12.61
CA ASN A 28 6.93 20.36 -11.20
C ASN A 28 5.87 21.36 -10.73
N LEU A 29 4.96 20.88 -9.89
CA LEU A 29 3.80 21.62 -9.41
C LEU A 29 3.90 21.95 -7.92
N VAL A 30 5.08 21.74 -7.31
CA VAL A 30 5.30 22.06 -5.90
C VAL A 30 5.42 23.58 -5.74
N THR A 31 4.46 24.16 -5.02
CA THR A 31 4.41 25.62 -4.78
C THR A 31 5.70 26.10 -4.11
N GLY A 32 6.23 27.22 -4.60
CA GLY A 32 7.44 27.84 -4.04
C GLY A 32 8.74 27.15 -4.44
N THR A 33 8.71 26.11 -5.28
CA THR A 33 9.92 25.50 -5.85
C THR A 33 10.11 25.90 -7.31
N SER A 34 11.36 25.95 -7.74
CA SER A 34 11.72 26.10 -9.15
C SER A 34 12.68 24.98 -9.55
N GLY A 35 12.65 24.59 -10.82
CA GLY A 35 13.51 23.55 -11.37
C GLY A 35 12.76 22.32 -11.86
N PRO A 36 13.49 21.36 -12.44
CA PRO A 36 12.92 20.21 -13.13
C PRO A 36 12.16 19.28 -12.16
N PRO A 37 11.21 18.48 -12.65
CA PRO A 37 10.48 17.49 -11.86
C PRO A 37 11.33 16.25 -11.52
N LEU A 38 12.57 16.46 -11.08
CA LEU A 38 13.47 15.41 -10.63
C LEU A 38 13.04 14.86 -9.27
N ASP A 39 13.05 13.53 -9.17
CA ASP A 39 12.85 12.82 -7.92
C ASP A 39 14.18 12.69 -7.18
N VAL A 40 14.25 13.31 -6.00
CA VAL A 40 15.44 13.35 -5.15
C VAL A 40 15.26 12.53 -3.87
N GLU A 41 14.10 11.92 -3.69
CA GLU A 41 13.76 11.11 -2.52
C GLU A 41 13.63 9.63 -2.89
N GLY A 42 12.89 9.33 -3.98
CA GLY A 42 12.80 8.02 -4.60
C GLY A 42 11.40 7.42 -4.68
N HIS A 43 10.45 7.87 -3.85
CA HIS A 43 9.09 7.34 -3.81
C HIS A 43 8.34 7.54 -5.14
N GLY A 44 8.55 8.66 -5.83
CA GLY A 44 7.93 8.92 -7.13
C GLY A 44 8.41 7.94 -8.20
N SER A 45 9.73 7.73 -8.29
CA SER A 45 10.36 6.78 -9.23
C SER A 45 9.93 5.35 -8.94
N HIS A 46 9.88 4.98 -7.66
CA HIS A 46 9.48 3.64 -7.22
C HIS A 46 8.03 3.33 -7.57
N THR A 47 7.11 4.25 -7.26
CA THR A 47 5.68 4.09 -7.55
C THR A 47 5.37 4.15 -9.05
N ALA A 48 6.00 5.06 -9.80
CA ALA A 48 5.81 5.15 -11.26
C ALA A 48 6.31 3.90 -11.99
N SER A 49 7.48 3.36 -11.59
CA SER A 49 8.03 2.14 -12.17
C SER A 49 7.27 0.87 -11.75
N THR A 50 6.66 0.85 -10.56
CA THR A 50 5.76 -0.22 -10.15
C THR A 50 4.47 -0.22 -11.00
N ALA A 51 3.90 0.95 -11.29
CA ALA A 51 2.69 1.05 -12.10
C ALA A 51 2.96 0.74 -13.58
N ALA A 52 3.98 1.37 -14.16
CA ALA A 52 4.24 1.30 -15.60
C ALA A 52 5.74 1.35 -15.91
N GLY A 53 6.62 0.74 -15.12
CA GLY A 53 8.03 0.61 -15.48
C GLY A 53 8.22 -0.23 -16.76
N SER A 54 9.16 0.18 -17.62
CA SER A 54 9.59 -0.64 -18.74
C SER A 54 10.26 -1.94 -18.26
N ILE A 55 10.36 -2.93 -19.14
CA ILE A 55 11.02 -4.21 -18.83
C ILE A 55 12.53 -3.99 -18.68
N VAL A 56 13.08 -4.27 -17.50
CA VAL A 56 14.52 -4.17 -17.20
C VAL A 56 15.02 -5.52 -16.69
N LYS A 57 15.93 -6.13 -17.46
CA LYS A 57 16.59 -7.39 -17.09
C LYS A 57 17.66 -7.14 -16.03
N ASN A 58 17.96 -8.17 -15.24
CA ASN A 58 18.98 -8.15 -14.20
C ASN A 58 18.75 -7.04 -13.15
N ALA A 59 17.49 -6.74 -12.88
CA ALA A 59 17.10 -5.82 -11.81
C ALA A 59 17.28 -6.52 -10.46
N GLY A 60 17.74 -5.78 -9.46
CA GLY A 60 17.88 -6.23 -8.08
C GLY A 60 18.46 -5.12 -7.22
N ALA A 61 18.32 -5.27 -5.90
CA ALA A 61 18.83 -4.30 -4.94
C ALA A 61 19.76 -5.03 -3.96
N LEU A 62 21.00 -4.56 -3.84
CA LEU A 62 22.02 -5.13 -2.93
C LEU A 62 22.20 -6.66 -3.10
N GLY A 63 22.13 -7.14 -4.35
CA GLY A 63 22.25 -8.57 -4.67
C GLY A 63 21.00 -9.42 -4.41
N ASN A 64 19.90 -8.80 -3.96
CA ASN A 64 18.63 -9.44 -3.67
C ASN A 64 17.55 -9.10 -4.71
N ALA A 65 16.47 -9.88 -4.69
CA ALA A 65 15.32 -9.79 -5.58
C ALA A 65 15.69 -9.83 -7.07
N LEU A 66 16.78 -10.53 -7.41
CA LEU A 66 17.32 -10.57 -8.78
C LEU A 66 16.31 -11.15 -9.77
N GLY A 67 16.06 -10.42 -10.85
CA GLY A 67 15.14 -10.87 -11.88
C GLY A 67 14.96 -9.86 -13.01
N THR A 68 13.80 -9.95 -13.66
CA THR A 68 13.37 -8.95 -14.64
C THR A 68 12.30 -8.08 -13.99
N ALA A 69 12.57 -6.79 -13.80
CA ALA A 69 11.60 -5.83 -13.30
C ALA A 69 10.71 -5.34 -14.45
N ALA A 70 9.43 -5.17 -14.18
CA ALA A 70 8.46 -4.55 -15.07
C ALA A 70 7.34 -3.95 -14.22
N GLY A 71 6.77 -2.83 -14.66
CA GLY A 71 5.54 -2.32 -14.06
C GLY A 71 4.34 -3.17 -14.45
N MET A 72 3.22 -2.93 -13.77
CA MET A 72 1.97 -3.64 -14.05
C MET A 72 1.49 -3.46 -15.49
N ALA A 73 1.68 -2.26 -16.04
CA ALA A 73 1.40 -1.92 -17.44
C ALA A 73 2.70 -1.43 -18.13
N PRO A 74 3.61 -2.34 -18.53
CA PRO A 74 4.94 -1.95 -19.01
C PRO A 74 4.91 -1.17 -20.32
N HIS A 75 3.80 -1.24 -21.06
CA HIS A 75 3.57 -0.51 -22.30
C HIS A 75 2.72 0.74 -22.15
N ALA A 76 2.23 1.07 -20.94
CA ALA A 76 1.55 2.34 -20.71
C ALA A 76 2.54 3.51 -20.76
N HIS A 77 2.08 4.67 -21.21
CA HIS A 77 2.86 5.91 -21.07
C HIS A 77 2.79 6.42 -19.62
N LEU A 78 3.81 7.18 -19.21
CA LEU A 78 3.89 7.85 -17.92
C LEU A 78 3.80 9.36 -18.12
N ALA A 79 2.99 10.00 -17.30
CA ALA A 79 2.96 11.43 -17.08
C ALA A 79 3.26 11.69 -15.60
N ILE A 80 4.27 12.51 -15.31
CA ILE A 80 4.76 12.73 -13.94
C ILE A 80 4.33 14.10 -13.44
N TYR A 81 3.55 14.13 -12.38
CA TYR A 81 3.13 15.38 -11.71
C TYR A 81 3.76 15.40 -10.32
N LYS A 82 4.87 16.12 -10.19
CA LYS A 82 5.54 16.27 -8.89
C LYS A 82 4.78 17.29 -8.06
N VAL A 83 4.10 16.80 -7.03
CA VAL A 83 3.26 17.59 -6.10
C VAL A 83 3.76 17.51 -4.65
N CYS A 84 4.91 16.88 -4.45
CA CYS A 84 5.53 16.68 -3.15
C CYS A 84 7.00 17.10 -3.17
N SER A 85 7.45 17.66 -2.05
CA SER A 85 8.85 17.81 -1.70
C SER A 85 9.11 17.10 -0.37
N ILE A 86 9.52 17.82 0.67
CA ILE A 86 9.53 17.32 2.06
C ILE A 86 8.10 17.07 2.54
N GLU A 87 7.17 17.92 2.10
CA GLU A 87 5.74 17.81 2.37
C GLU A 87 4.95 17.79 1.06
N CYS A 88 3.72 17.32 1.14
CA CYS A 88 2.77 17.31 0.02
C CYS A 88 1.61 18.23 0.37
N LEU A 89 1.57 19.44 -0.18
CA LEU A 89 0.48 20.37 0.06
C LEU A 89 -0.77 19.91 -0.69
N GLU A 90 -1.92 19.91 -0.04
CA GLU A 90 -3.18 19.47 -0.65
C GLU A 90 -3.55 20.27 -1.91
N GLY A 91 -3.23 21.57 -1.93
CA GLY A 91 -3.43 22.43 -3.10
C GLY A 91 -2.59 22.02 -4.30
N ASP A 92 -1.33 21.62 -4.07
CA ASP A 92 -0.44 21.13 -5.13
C ASP A 92 -0.92 19.78 -5.67
N ILE A 93 -1.42 18.90 -4.77
CA ILE A 93 -2.01 17.61 -5.16
C ILE A 93 -3.24 17.85 -6.05
N LEU A 94 -4.18 18.71 -5.63
CA LEU A 94 -5.36 19.05 -6.41
C LEU A 94 -4.96 19.65 -7.77
N GLY A 95 -4.03 20.60 -7.80
CA GLY A 95 -3.53 21.18 -9.04
C GLY A 95 -2.90 20.14 -9.98
N GLY A 96 -2.17 19.16 -9.43
CA GLY A 96 -1.64 18.04 -10.20
C GLY A 96 -2.70 17.10 -10.75
N MET A 97 -3.78 16.85 -10.01
CA MET A 97 -4.93 16.08 -10.50
C MET A 97 -5.63 16.81 -11.63
N ASP A 98 -5.93 18.10 -11.46
CA ASP A 98 -6.60 18.94 -12.45
C ASP A 98 -5.81 19.00 -13.76
N ILE A 99 -4.51 19.30 -13.67
CA ILE A 99 -3.61 19.33 -14.83
C ILE A 99 -3.53 17.95 -15.49
N GLY A 100 -3.45 16.86 -14.72
CA GLY A 100 -3.43 15.51 -15.26
C GLY A 100 -4.67 15.19 -16.10
N VAL A 101 -5.84 15.55 -15.59
CA VAL A 101 -7.11 15.39 -16.30
C VAL A 101 -7.14 16.25 -17.58
N GLU A 102 -6.69 17.50 -17.51
CA GLU A 102 -6.62 18.40 -18.68
C GLU A 102 -5.66 17.89 -19.77
N ASP A 103 -4.52 17.34 -19.35
CA ASP A 103 -3.50 16.77 -20.23
C ASP A 103 -3.98 15.48 -20.93
N GLY A 104 -5.07 14.87 -20.44
CA GLY A 104 -5.73 13.71 -21.04
C GLY A 104 -5.22 12.36 -20.54
N VAL A 105 -4.84 12.25 -19.26
CA VAL A 105 -4.49 10.97 -18.63
C VAL A 105 -5.70 10.04 -18.52
N ASP A 106 -5.46 8.72 -18.55
CA ASP A 106 -6.51 7.70 -18.38
C ASP A 106 -6.68 7.26 -16.91
N VAL A 107 -5.58 7.25 -16.16
CA VAL A 107 -5.52 6.79 -14.78
C VAL A 107 -4.64 7.72 -13.96
N LEU A 108 -5.13 8.14 -12.81
CA LEU A 108 -4.37 8.84 -11.78
C LEU A 108 -3.98 7.85 -10.67
N SER A 109 -2.68 7.71 -10.44
CA SER A 109 -2.10 6.90 -9.37
C SER A 109 -1.44 7.79 -8.32
N LEU A 110 -2.10 8.00 -7.17
CA LEU A 110 -1.58 8.84 -6.09
C LEU A 110 -1.27 8.02 -4.84
N SER A 111 0.01 7.80 -4.54
CA SER A 111 0.42 7.06 -3.33
C SER A 111 0.59 8.01 -2.17
N LEU A 112 -0.42 8.84 -1.94
CA LEU A 112 -0.45 9.91 -0.96
C LEU A 112 -1.67 9.71 -0.06
N SER A 113 -1.53 10.07 1.20
CA SER A 113 -2.58 9.95 2.19
C SER A 113 -2.65 11.25 2.97
N ILE A 114 -3.88 11.72 3.20
CA ILE A 114 -4.17 12.84 4.08
C ILE A 114 -5.04 12.34 5.24
N SER A 115 -5.08 13.12 6.32
CA SER A 115 -5.97 12.82 7.44
C SER A 115 -7.43 12.73 6.96
N PRO A 116 -8.23 11.74 7.41
CA PRO A 116 -9.61 11.64 7.00
C PRO A 116 -10.42 12.88 7.43
N THR A 117 -11.03 13.55 6.46
CA THR A 117 -11.92 14.71 6.66
C THR A 117 -13.18 14.53 5.82
N PRO A 118 -14.28 15.27 6.10
CA PRO A 118 -15.47 15.22 5.26
C PRO A 118 -15.13 15.50 3.79
N PHE A 119 -15.77 14.81 2.84
CA PHE A 119 -15.33 14.84 1.43
C PHE A 119 -15.29 16.24 0.81
N TYR A 120 -16.18 17.15 1.22
CA TYR A 120 -16.19 18.55 0.74
C TYR A 120 -15.05 19.42 1.30
N MET A 121 -14.27 18.91 2.27
CA MET A 121 -13.05 19.53 2.79
C MET A 121 -11.78 18.80 2.32
N ASP A 122 -11.93 17.62 1.72
CA ASP A 122 -10.83 16.84 1.18
C ASP A 122 -10.62 17.26 -0.28
N ASN A 123 -9.62 18.12 -0.51
CA ASN A 123 -9.25 18.58 -1.86
C ASN A 123 -8.94 17.44 -2.82
N THR A 124 -8.44 16.32 -2.30
CA THR A 124 -8.10 15.15 -3.11
C THR A 124 -9.32 14.29 -3.42
N ALA A 125 -10.34 14.27 -2.57
CA ALA A 125 -11.65 13.70 -2.89
C ALA A 125 -12.40 14.57 -3.91
N ILE A 126 -12.31 15.90 -3.79
CA ILE A 126 -12.86 16.85 -4.77
C ILE A 126 -12.21 16.65 -6.14
N GLY A 127 -10.88 16.69 -6.22
CA GLY A 127 -10.16 16.45 -7.48
C GLY A 127 -10.44 15.06 -8.05
N ALA A 128 -10.59 14.03 -7.20
CA ALA A 128 -10.96 12.70 -7.67
C ALA A 128 -12.37 12.64 -8.26
N PHE A 129 -13.32 13.41 -7.69
CA PHE A 129 -14.67 13.50 -8.23
C PHE A 129 -14.67 14.18 -9.61
N GLY A 130 -13.94 15.29 -9.76
CA GLY A 130 -13.75 15.94 -11.05
C GLY A 130 -13.09 15.02 -12.09
N ALA A 131 -12.10 14.22 -11.69
CA ALA A 131 -11.45 13.25 -12.55
C ALA A 131 -12.42 12.17 -13.07
N ILE A 132 -13.23 11.56 -12.19
CA ILE A 132 -14.19 10.53 -12.62
C ILE A 132 -15.32 11.11 -13.48
N GLN A 133 -15.72 12.38 -13.28
CA GLN A 133 -16.65 13.08 -14.17
C GLN A 133 -16.13 13.24 -15.59
N LYS A 134 -14.80 13.14 -15.78
CA LYS A 134 -14.12 13.17 -17.08
C LYS A 134 -13.69 11.77 -17.56
N GLY A 135 -14.12 10.71 -16.88
CA GLY A 135 -13.77 9.33 -17.23
C GLY A 135 -12.35 8.92 -16.84
N VAL A 136 -11.69 9.68 -15.94
CA VAL A 136 -10.35 9.36 -15.46
C VAL A 136 -10.44 8.56 -14.16
N PHE A 137 -9.86 7.36 -14.15
CA PHE A 137 -9.88 6.47 -12.98
C PHE A 137 -8.87 6.93 -11.93
N VAL A 138 -9.23 6.89 -10.64
CA VAL A 138 -8.37 7.33 -9.55
C VAL A 138 -8.09 6.20 -8.57
N SER A 139 -6.82 5.86 -8.40
CA SER A 139 -6.38 4.87 -7.40
C SER A 139 -5.41 5.47 -6.38
N ARG A 140 -5.71 5.20 -5.10
CA ARG A 140 -4.95 5.71 -3.97
C ARG A 140 -4.69 4.63 -2.91
N SER A 141 -3.65 4.84 -2.10
CA SER A 141 -3.30 3.94 -1.00
C SER A 141 -4.26 4.07 0.18
N ALA A 142 -4.43 3.02 0.98
CA ALA A 142 -5.22 3.07 2.21
C ALA A 142 -4.51 3.80 3.36
N ALA A 143 -3.25 4.20 3.20
CA ALA A 143 -2.30 4.69 4.22
C ALA A 143 -1.61 3.57 5.04
N ASN A 144 -0.62 4.00 5.84
CA ASN A 144 0.31 3.14 6.59
C ASN A 144 0.13 3.24 8.12
N GLY A 145 -1.07 3.58 8.60
CA GLY A 145 -1.40 3.76 10.02
C GLY A 145 -1.94 2.50 10.71
N GLY A 146 -1.99 1.36 10.02
CA GLY A 146 -2.46 0.10 10.59
C GLY A 146 -1.61 -0.42 11.76
N PRO A 147 -2.08 -1.47 12.46
CA PRO A 147 -3.26 -2.29 12.16
C PRO A 147 -4.53 -1.84 12.92
N ILE A 148 -4.50 -0.66 13.55
CA ILE A 148 -5.64 -0.14 14.32
C ILE A 148 -6.82 0.14 13.37
N ALA A 149 -8.03 -0.21 13.82
CA ALA A 149 -9.25 0.02 13.08
C ALA A 149 -9.49 1.52 12.82
N SER A 150 -10.13 1.83 11.69
CA SER A 150 -10.55 3.19 11.31
C SER A 150 -9.41 4.21 11.20
N LEU A 151 -8.23 3.78 10.75
CA LEU A 151 -7.07 4.64 10.46
C LEU A 151 -6.72 4.67 8.97
N LEU A 152 -7.61 4.20 8.10
CA LEU A 152 -7.41 4.37 6.65
C LEU A 152 -7.72 5.78 6.19
N SER A 153 -7.09 6.17 5.09
CA SER A 153 -7.35 7.43 4.39
C SER A 153 -8.01 7.16 3.04
N ASN A 154 -8.32 8.23 2.31
CA ASN A 154 -8.79 8.16 0.93
C ASN A 154 -10.13 7.40 0.83
N GLU A 155 -11.09 7.75 1.69
CA GLU A 155 -12.29 6.95 1.96
C GLU A 155 -13.43 7.15 0.95
N ALA A 156 -13.33 8.14 0.05
CA ALA A 156 -14.41 8.48 -0.86
C ALA A 156 -14.80 7.30 -1.76
N PRO A 157 -16.09 7.01 -1.97
CA PRO A 157 -16.50 5.84 -2.76
C PRO A 157 -16.01 5.85 -4.21
N TRP A 158 -15.81 7.03 -4.82
CA TRP A 158 -15.30 7.17 -6.18
C TRP A 158 -13.77 7.02 -6.31
N ILE A 159 -13.07 6.74 -5.22
CA ILE A 159 -11.63 6.42 -5.22
C ILE A 159 -11.46 4.92 -5.01
N LEU A 160 -10.62 4.27 -5.81
CA LEU A 160 -10.13 2.93 -5.48
C LEU A 160 -9.04 3.03 -4.41
N THR A 161 -9.37 2.62 -3.19
CA THR A 161 -8.54 2.63 -1.99
C THR A 161 -7.89 1.27 -1.78
N VAL A 162 -6.57 1.21 -1.92
CA VAL A 162 -5.82 -0.05 -1.96
C VAL A 162 -5.00 -0.25 -0.68
N GLY A 163 -5.26 -1.34 0.05
CA GLY A 163 -4.44 -1.79 1.16
C GLY A 163 -3.22 -2.63 0.71
N ALA A 164 -2.30 -2.86 1.62
CA ALA A 164 -1.04 -3.56 1.34
C ALA A 164 -1.04 -4.99 1.92
N SER A 165 -0.46 -5.91 1.14
CA SER A 165 -0.25 -7.30 1.54
C SER A 165 1.15 -7.77 1.17
N THR A 166 1.57 -8.89 1.76
CA THR A 166 2.82 -9.57 1.44
C THR A 166 2.75 -10.28 0.09
N MET A 167 3.91 -10.50 -0.51
CA MET A 167 4.11 -11.47 -1.58
C MET A 167 4.73 -12.75 -1.02
N ASP A 168 4.81 -13.83 -1.80
CA ASP A 168 5.43 -15.10 -1.38
C ASP A 168 6.96 -15.08 -1.39
N ARG A 169 7.55 -13.95 -1.81
CA ARG A 169 8.97 -13.65 -1.71
C ARG A 169 9.31 -12.96 -0.39
N GLU A 170 10.37 -13.43 0.25
CA GLU A 170 11.00 -12.82 1.43
C GLU A 170 12.50 -12.61 1.16
N ILE A 171 13.09 -11.56 1.75
CA ILE A 171 14.55 -11.34 1.68
C ILE A 171 15.13 -11.71 3.03
N ARG A 172 15.46 -13.00 3.16
CA ARG A 172 15.58 -13.69 4.45
C ARG A 172 16.93 -13.44 5.12
N ALA A 173 16.86 -13.04 6.39
CA ALA A 173 17.97 -12.93 7.31
C ALA A 173 17.60 -13.66 8.61
N THR A 174 18.23 -14.79 8.90
CA THR A 174 17.90 -15.64 10.04
C THR A 174 18.83 -15.33 11.21
N VAL A 175 18.28 -14.94 12.34
CA VAL A 175 19.05 -14.82 13.59
C VAL A 175 19.31 -16.22 14.13
N LYS A 176 20.58 -16.59 14.33
CA LYS A 176 20.98 -17.83 14.99
C LYS A 176 21.63 -17.50 16.32
N LEU A 177 21.06 -18.03 17.40
CA LEU A 177 21.55 -17.85 18.76
C LEU A 177 22.62 -18.90 19.12
N GLY A 178 23.39 -18.65 20.18
CA GLY A 178 24.44 -19.56 20.66
C GLY A 178 23.92 -20.90 21.21
N ASN A 179 22.60 -21.00 21.48
CA ASN A 179 21.92 -22.26 21.81
C ASN A 179 21.31 -22.98 20.59
N ASP A 180 21.73 -22.60 19.38
CA ASP A 180 21.26 -23.11 18.08
C ASP A 180 19.79 -22.81 17.72
N GLU A 181 19.06 -22.05 18.52
CA GLU A 181 17.73 -21.58 18.10
C GLU A 181 17.85 -20.58 16.93
N GLU A 182 16.99 -20.77 15.93
CA GLU A 182 16.92 -19.92 14.73
C GLU A 182 15.59 -19.17 14.65
N PHE A 183 15.67 -17.89 14.28
CA PHE A 183 14.53 -17.02 14.06
C PHE A 183 14.62 -16.35 12.70
N ASP A 184 13.71 -16.70 11.81
CA ASP A 184 13.62 -16.05 10.51
C ASP A 184 13.13 -14.60 10.66
N GLY A 185 13.84 -13.70 9.99
CA GLY A 185 13.49 -12.30 9.79
C GLY A 185 13.86 -11.86 8.37
N GLU A 186 13.83 -10.55 8.15
CA GLU A 186 14.13 -9.95 6.85
C GLU A 186 15.15 -8.82 6.95
N SER A 187 15.95 -8.67 5.89
CA SER A 187 16.87 -7.55 5.69
C SER A 187 17.33 -7.50 4.24
N LEU A 188 17.33 -6.30 3.64
CA LEU A 188 17.84 -6.11 2.28
C LEU A 188 19.37 -6.06 2.24
N PHE A 189 20.00 -5.47 3.27
CA PHE A 189 21.45 -5.40 3.36
C PHE A 189 22.02 -6.71 3.92
N GLN A 190 22.71 -7.46 3.06
CA GLN A 190 23.22 -8.81 3.35
C GLN A 190 24.72 -8.92 2.98
N PRO A 191 25.62 -8.43 3.85
CA PRO A 191 27.07 -8.48 3.61
C PRO A 191 27.59 -9.94 3.62
N LYS A 192 28.44 -10.28 2.65
CA LYS A 192 28.97 -11.65 2.46
C LYS A 192 30.05 -12.03 3.48
N ASP A 193 30.70 -11.05 4.08
CA ASP A 193 31.80 -11.16 5.02
C ASP A 193 31.35 -11.24 6.48
N PHE A 194 30.04 -11.10 6.76
CA PHE A 194 29.50 -11.27 8.10
C PHE A 194 29.25 -12.75 8.42
N THR A 195 30.25 -13.42 8.98
CA THR A 195 30.15 -14.85 9.38
C THR A 195 30.40 -15.08 10.87
N SER A 196 30.71 -14.03 11.62
CA SER A 196 31.13 -14.12 13.02
C SER A 196 29.94 -14.34 13.95
N THR A 197 30.13 -15.19 14.95
CA THR A 197 29.26 -15.28 16.13
C THR A 197 29.80 -14.34 17.19
N LEU A 198 28.99 -13.37 17.60
CA LEU A 198 29.41 -12.25 18.45
C LEU A 198 28.57 -12.18 19.73
N PRO A 199 29.06 -11.51 20.79
CA PRO A 199 28.27 -11.28 21.99
C PRO A 199 26.97 -10.55 21.64
N LEU A 200 25.85 -11.03 22.17
CA LEU A 200 24.53 -10.48 22.00
C LEU A 200 24.13 -9.68 23.24
N VAL A 201 23.67 -8.45 23.04
CA VAL A 201 23.25 -7.55 24.11
C VAL A 201 21.91 -6.90 23.77
N TYR A 202 21.12 -6.61 24.80
CA TYR A 202 19.88 -5.86 24.66
C TYR A 202 20.12 -4.39 25.01
N ALA A 203 19.78 -3.48 24.09
CA ALA A 203 20.03 -2.05 24.27
C ALA A 203 19.26 -1.46 25.45
N GLY A 204 18.04 -1.95 25.71
CA GLY A 204 17.21 -1.52 26.85
C GLY A 204 17.47 -2.25 28.17
N ALA A 205 18.62 -2.91 28.34
CA ALA A 205 18.96 -3.64 29.57
C ALA A 205 19.13 -2.70 30.79
N ASP A 206 19.37 -1.41 30.55
CA ASP A 206 19.42 -0.34 31.55
C ASP A 206 18.03 0.09 32.06
N GLY A 207 16.95 -0.44 31.46
CA GLY A 207 15.56 -0.05 31.77
C GLY A 207 15.12 1.26 31.09
N ASN A 208 15.95 1.85 30.23
CA ASN A 208 15.63 3.07 29.49
C ASN A 208 14.96 2.73 28.15
N THR A 209 13.78 3.31 27.92
CA THR A 209 13.00 3.11 26.69
C THR A 209 13.69 3.69 25.46
N GLU A 210 14.40 4.82 25.59
CA GLU A 210 15.13 5.41 24.47
C GLU A 210 16.29 4.50 24.01
N SER A 211 17.00 3.89 24.98
CA SER A 211 18.03 2.88 24.72
C SER A 211 17.43 1.64 24.06
N ALA A 212 16.28 1.14 24.55
CA ALA A 212 15.57 0.03 23.92
C ALA A 212 15.19 0.32 22.46
N PHE A 213 14.80 1.56 22.15
CA PHE A 213 14.51 2.01 20.80
C PHE A 213 15.76 2.35 20.00
N CYS A 214 16.96 2.30 20.56
CA CYS A 214 18.19 2.75 19.90
C CYS A 214 18.01 4.16 19.30
N ALA A 215 17.42 5.05 20.11
CA ALA A 215 17.19 6.44 19.73
C ALA A 215 18.51 7.21 19.63
N LYS A 216 18.53 8.29 18.85
CA LYS A 216 19.75 9.06 18.58
C LYS A 216 20.44 9.52 19.88
N GLY A 217 21.69 9.12 20.06
CA GLY A 217 22.53 9.43 21.22
C GLY A 217 22.21 8.64 22.48
N SER A 218 21.22 7.74 22.46
CA SER A 218 20.82 6.93 23.64
C SER A 218 21.84 5.86 23.99
N LEU A 219 22.67 5.43 23.03
CA LEU A 219 23.65 4.37 23.24
C LEU A 219 25.05 4.92 23.59
N ASN A 220 25.19 6.25 23.72
CA ASN A 220 26.46 6.88 24.05
C ASN A 220 26.99 6.47 25.43
N GLY A 221 28.28 6.13 25.50
CA GLY A 221 28.94 5.76 26.76
C GLY A 221 28.67 4.33 27.23
N THR A 222 27.96 3.52 26.43
CA THR A 222 27.77 2.09 26.68
C THR A 222 28.76 1.24 25.87
N ASP A 223 29.10 0.06 26.36
CA ASP A 223 30.01 -0.86 25.67
C ASP A 223 29.23 -1.78 24.71
N PHE A 224 28.91 -1.28 23.50
CA PHE A 224 28.34 -2.07 22.41
C PHE A 224 29.34 -2.43 21.32
N LYS A 225 30.61 -2.06 21.49
CA LYS A 225 31.64 -2.23 20.48
C LYS A 225 31.84 -3.70 20.13
N GLY A 226 31.67 -4.04 18.84
CA GLY A 226 31.88 -5.40 18.34
C GLY A 226 30.78 -6.40 18.72
N LYS A 227 29.62 -5.93 19.22
CA LYS A 227 28.51 -6.78 19.68
C LYS A 227 27.35 -6.77 18.69
N VAL A 228 26.50 -7.79 18.75
CA VAL A 228 25.16 -7.79 18.13
C VAL A 228 24.21 -7.10 19.11
N VAL A 229 23.57 -6.02 18.69
CA VAL A 229 22.68 -5.22 19.55
C VAL A 229 21.22 -5.49 19.18
N LEU A 230 20.42 -5.90 20.17
CA LEU A 230 18.98 -6.02 20.04
C LEU A 230 18.30 -4.68 20.35
N CYS A 231 17.61 -4.13 19.34
CA CYS A 231 16.78 -2.92 19.43
C CYS A 231 15.30 -3.27 19.21
N GLU A 232 14.39 -2.40 19.66
CA GLU A 232 12.95 -2.55 19.49
C GLU A 232 12.37 -1.55 18.48
N CYS A 233 11.39 -2.00 17.68
CA CYS A 233 10.56 -1.12 16.86
C CYS A 233 9.69 -0.19 17.73
N GLY A 234 9.70 1.12 17.46
CA GLY A 234 8.94 2.11 18.22
C GLY A 234 9.70 3.41 18.48
N GLY A 235 9.15 4.25 19.35
CA GLY A 235 9.78 5.50 19.81
C GLY A 235 9.78 6.65 18.80
N GLY A 236 9.05 6.54 17.68
CA GLY A 236 9.12 7.52 16.60
C GLY A 236 10.48 7.55 15.88
N VAL A 237 11.32 6.54 16.10
CA VAL A 237 12.65 6.42 15.48
C VAL A 237 12.56 5.52 14.25
N GLY A 238 13.06 5.99 13.10
CA GLY A 238 13.09 5.23 11.85
C GLY A 238 13.95 3.97 12.00
N LYS A 239 13.57 2.88 11.32
CA LYS A 239 14.27 1.58 11.42
C LYS A 239 15.73 1.66 10.96
N ILE A 240 16.03 2.52 9.98
CA ILE A 240 17.39 2.79 9.53
C ILE A 240 18.16 3.63 10.56
N ASP A 241 17.51 4.64 11.15
CA ASP A 241 18.13 5.51 12.18
C ASP A 241 18.58 4.72 13.41
N LYS A 242 17.80 3.70 13.81
CA LYS A 242 18.21 2.76 14.88
C LYS A 242 19.52 2.05 14.54
N GLY A 243 19.67 1.64 13.27
CA GLY A 243 20.91 1.06 12.79
C GLY A 243 22.07 2.06 12.80
N ILE A 244 21.83 3.31 12.39
CA ILE A 244 22.85 4.37 12.45
C ILE A 244 23.33 4.57 13.89
N GLU A 245 22.42 4.59 14.87
CA GLU A 245 22.80 4.70 16.28
C GLU A 245 23.64 3.51 16.75
N VAL A 246 23.24 2.27 16.42
CA VAL A 246 24.01 1.06 16.76
C VAL A 246 25.41 1.12 16.14
N GLN A 247 25.52 1.54 14.87
CA GLN A 247 26.80 1.70 14.19
C GLN A 247 27.67 2.77 14.87
N ASN A 248 27.10 3.91 15.25
CA ASN A 248 27.81 4.99 15.95
C ASN A 248 28.34 4.54 17.32
N ALA A 249 27.60 3.67 18.03
CA ALA A 249 28.04 3.06 19.28
C ALA A 249 29.10 1.94 19.09
N GLY A 250 29.50 1.65 17.85
CA GLY A 250 30.49 0.63 17.50
C GLY A 250 29.92 -0.79 17.42
N GLY A 251 28.58 -0.95 17.44
CA GLY A 251 27.91 -2.23 17.25
C GLY A 251 28.24 -2.87 15.91
N ALA A 252 28.39 -4.20 15.90
CA ALA A 252 28.77 -4.96 14.71
C ALA A 252 27.56 -5.45 13.90
N ALA A 253 26.42 -5.66 14.55
CA ALA A 253 25.17 -6.12 13.94
C ALA A 253 23.96 -5.63 14.76
N MET A 254 22.79 -5.55 14.13
CA MET A 254 21.54 -5.19 14.81
C MET A 254 20.47 -6.27 14.62
N ILE A 255 19.86 -6.73 15.70
CA ILE A 255 18.59 -7.45 15.64
C ILE A 255 17.51 -6.43 15.96
N LEU A 256 16.55 -6.27 15.06
CA LEU A 256 15.40 -5.39 15.28
C LEU A 256 14.19 -6.24 15.63
N ALA A 257 13.81 -6.24 16.91
CA ALA A 257 12.59 -6.89 17.38
C ALA A 257 11.37 -6.03 17.06
N ASN A 258 10.40 -6.61 16.36
CA ASN A 258 9.15 -5.93 16.09
C ASN A 258 8.34 -5.69 17.38
N ASN A 259 7.34 -4.81 17.32
CA ASN A 259 6.48 -4.51 18.47
C ASN A 259 5.18 -5.34 18.45
N ALA A 260 4.46 -5.37 19.58
CA ALA A 260 3.26 -6.19 19.73
C ALA A 260 2.16 -5.91 18.66
N PRO A 261 1.85 -4.65 18.29
CA PRO A 261 0.89 -4.38 17.22
C PRO A 261 1.29 -4.96 15.86
N ASN A 262 2.58 -4.89 15.50
CA ASN A 262 3.06 -5.35 14.21
C ASN A 262 3.29 -6.87 14.13
N ALA A 263 3.49 -7.53 15.27
CA ALA A 263 3.54 -8.97 15.41
C ALA A 263 4.48 -9.67 14.40
N PHE A 264 3.93 -10.45 13.43
CA PHE A 264 4.70 -11.20 12.44
C PHE A 264 5.08 -10.40 11.19
N SER A 265 4.64 -9.15 11.06
CA SER A 265 4.93 -8.32 9.88
C SER A 265 6.37 -7.81 9.89
N THR A 266 7.23 -8.44 9.10
CA THR A 266 8.60 -7.98 8.83
C THR A 266 8.68 -7.28 7.48
N VAL A 267 9.73 -6.49 7.28
CA VAL A 267 10.05 -5.88 5.98
C VAL A 267 11.56 -5.85 5.79
N ALA A 268 12.00 -5.95 4.54
CA ALA A 268 13.41 -6.02 4.17
C ALA A 268 13.97 -4.61 3.95
N ASP A 269 14.42 -3.96 5.01
CA ASP A 269 15.03 -2.63 4.94
C ASP A 269 16.54 -2.70 4.57
N ALA A 270 17.04 -1.68 3.88
CA ALA A 270 18.46 -1.51 3.54
C ALA A 270 19.22 -0.88 4.73
N HIS A 271 19.44 -1.66 5.79
CA HIS A 271 20.15 -1.18 6.98
C HIS A 271 21.61 -0.77 6.69
N VAL A 272 22.13 0.18 7.48
CA VAL A 272 23.52 0.69 7.37
C VAL A 272 24.58 -0.28 7.91
N LEU A 273 24.17 -1.36 8.57
CA LEU A 273 25.01 -2.42 9.12
C LEU A 273 24.29 -3.77 9.00
N PRO A 274 24.97 -4.93 9.18
CA PRO A 274 24.32 -6.24 9.18
C PRO A 274 23.13 -6.24 10.14
N ALA A 275 21.94 -6.58 9.65
CA ALA A 275 20.74 -6.55 10.47
C ALA A 275 19.72 -7.62 10.10
N ALA A 276 18.82 -7.91 11.03
CA ALA A 276 17.65 -8.76 10.81
C ALA A 276 16.44 -8.20 11.57
N HIS A 277 15.36 -7.91 10.85
CA HIS A 277 14.07 -7.53 11.43
C HIS A 277 13.25 -8.81 11.69
N VAL A 278 13.02 -9.12 12.96
CA VAL A 278 12.34 -10.34 13.42
C VAL A 278 10.98 -10.03 14.02
N SER A 279 10.07 -11.01 13.98
CA SER A 279 8.73 -10.89 14.58
C SER A 279 8.78 -10.54 16.08
N PHE A 280 7.69 -9.97 16.61
CA PHE A 280 7.58 -9.68 18.05
C PHE A 280 7.78 -10.94 18.92
N ALA A 281 7.19 -12.07 18.50
CA ALA A 281 7.32 -13.34 19.20
C ALA A 281 8.77 -13.85 19.21
N ALA A 282 9.50 -13.69 18.10
CA ALA A 282 10.93 -13.99 18.05
C ALA A 282 11.73 -13.05 18.96
N GLY A 283 11.44 -11.74 18.92
CA GLY A 283 12.07 -10.76 19.79
C GLY A 283 11.92 -11.09 21.29
N LEU A 284 10.75 -11.55 21.73
CA LEU A 284 10.53 -12.00 23.10
C LEU A 284 11.42 -13.20 23.48
N LYS A 285 11.55 -14.18 22.57
CA LYS A 285 12.42 -15.36 22.80
C LYS A 285 13.89 -14.98 22.84
N ILE A 286 14.33 -14.08 21.97
CA ILE A 286 15.70 -13.57 21.95
C ILE A 286 16.00 -12.79 23.25
N LYS A 287 15.07 -11.96 23.74
CA LYS A 287 15.20 -11.29 25.06
C LYS A 287 15.29 -12.30 26.20
N ALA A 288 14.47 -13.35 26.18
CA ALA A 288 14.52 -14.41 27.18
C ALA A 288 15.87 -15.16 27.16
N TYR A 289 16.43 -15.41 25.98
CA TYR A 289 17.77 -15.98 25.83
C TYR A 289 18.86 -15.07 26.41
N ILE A 290 18.82 -13.76 26.14
CA ILE A 290 19.78 -12.79 26.69
C ILE A 290 19.76 -12.79 28.23
N ASN A 291 18.58 -12.97 28.84
CA ASN A 291 18.39 -12.97 30.30
C ASN A 291 18.55 -14.36 30.96
N SER A 292 18.94 -15.38 30.21
CA SER A 292 19.10 -16.74 30.74
C SER A 292 20.45 -16.92 31.46
N SER A 293 20.68 -18.08 32.08
CA SER A 293 21.88 -18.34 32.90
C SER A 293 23.19 -18.53 32.12
N TYR A 294 23.22 -18.25 30.80
CA TYR A 294 24.47 -18.32 30.03
C TYR A 294 25.39 -17.17 30.43
N GLU A 295 26.68 -17.47 30.66
CA GLU A 295 27.68 -16.47 31.05
C GLU A 295 27.89 -15.39 29.97
N LEU A 296 27.67 -15.74 28.69
CA LEU A 296 27.79 -14.82 27.57
C LEU A 296 26.79 -15.21 26.45
N PRO A 297 25.64 -14.51 26.32
CA PRO A 297 24.74 -14.70 25.20
C PRO A 297 25.45 -14.37 23.87
N MET A 298 25.29 -15.23 22.88
CA MET A 298 25.93 -15.07 21.57
C MET A 298 24.90 -15.16 20.44
N ALA A 299 25.15 -14.46 19.34
CA ALA A 299 24.33 -14.57 18.13
C ALA A 299 25.13 -14.29 16.85
N THR A 300 24.57 -14.76 15.74
CA THR A 300 24.97 -14.37 14.39
C THR A 300 23.71 -14.18 13.52
N ILE A 301 23.90 -13.63 12.32
CA ILE A 301 22.83 -13.43 11.34
C ILE A 301 23.23 -14.19 10.08
N LEU A 302 22.42 -15.18 9.71
CA LEU A 302 22.58 -15.98 8.51
C LEU A 302 21.80 -15.33 7.37
N PHE A 303 22.52 -14.73 6.43
CA PHE A 303 21.95 -14.12 5.24
C PHE A 303 21.64 -15.18 4.19
N LYS A 304 20.35 -15.40 3.92
CA LYS A 304 19.85 -16.46 3.00
C LYS A 304 19.44 -15.90 1.63
N GLY A 305 19.56 -14.59 1.42
CA GLY A 305 19.16 -13.92 0.19
C GLY A 305 17.66 -13.94 -0.03
N THR A 306 17.25 -13.99 -1.30
CA THR A 306 15.85 -14.02 -1.70
C THR A 306 15.30 -15.45 -1.66
N VAL A 307 14.24 -15.66 -0.90
CA VAL A 307 13.51 -16.93 -0.82
C VAL A 307 12.09 -16.74 -1.33
N ILE A 308 11.57 -17.71 -2.08
CA ILE A 308 10.22 -17.70 -2.65
C ILE A 308 9.43 -18.89 -2.08
N GLY A 309 8.12 -18.73 -1.93
CA GLY A 309 7.21 -19.77 -1.46
C GLY A 309 6.81 -19.62 0.01
N SER A 310 6.75 -18.39 0.52
CA SER A 310 6.24 -18.13 1.87
C SER A 310 4.83 -18.71 2.05
N ALA A 311 4.66 -19.46 3.14
CA ALA A 311 3.48 -20.26 3.38
C ALA A 311 2.20 -19.44 3.69
N TYR A 312 2.38 -18.18 4.08
CA TYR A 312 1.31 -17.33 4.59
C TYR A 312 0.86 -16.28 3.58
N SER A 313 1.50 -16.20 2.42
CA SER A 313 1.28 -15.14 1.45
C SER A 313 0.11 -15.42 0.49
N PRO A 314 -0.61 -14.36 0.08
CA PRO A 314 -0.60 -13.02 0.68
C PRO A 314 -1.20 -13.00 2.09
N ALA A 315 -0.62 -12.15 2.95
CA ALA A 315 -1.16 -11.74 4.24
C ALA A 315 -1.17 -10.21 4.33
N VAL A 316 -2.14 -9.64 5.03
CA VAL A 316 -2.23 -8.18 5.22
C VAL A 316 -1.12 -7.72 6.15
N ILE A 317 -0.24 -6.86 5.64
CA ILE A 317 0.91 -6.35 6.40
C ILE A 317 0.44 -5.37 7.48
N SER A 318 1.09 -5.36 8.64
CA SER A 318 0.60 -4.62 9.82
C SER A 318 0.34 -3.14 9.55
N PHE A 319 1.25 -2.47 8.86
CA PHE A 319 1.14 -1.04 8.58
C PHE A 319 -0.04 -0.70 7.67
N SER A 320 -0.56 -1.65 6.87
CA SER A 320 -1.72 -1.36 6.00
C SER A 320 -2.88 -0.87 6.87
N SER A 321 -3.31 0.37 6.67
CA SER A 321 -4.42 0.93 7.43
C SER A 321 -5.72 0.15 7.23
N ARG A 322 -6.58 0.20 8.24
CA ARG A 322 -7.82 -0.59 8.32
C ARG A 322 -9.05 0.31 8.36
N GLY A 323 -10.15 -0.20 7.82
CA GLY A 323 -11.47 0.39 7.99
C GLY A 323 -12.06 0.08 9.38
N PRO A 324 -13.36 0.34 9.58
CA PRO A 324 -14.27 1.00 8.65
C PRO A 324 -13.87 2.45 8.37
N SER A 325 -14.33 2.99 7.24
CA SER A 325 -14.31 4.42 6.95
C SER A 325 -15.03 5.19 8.07
N ILE A 326 -14.47 6.31 8.51
CA ILE A 326 -15.10 7.18 9.51
C ILE A 326 -16.01 8.23 8.87
N ILE A 327 -15.79 8.56 7.60
CA ILE A 327 -16.58 9.55 6.84
C ILE A 327 -17.81 8.92 6.20
N SER A 328 -17.69 7.69 5.68
CA SER A 328 -18.81 6.89 5.16
C SER A 328 -18.73 5.42 5.63
N PRO A 329 -19.13 5.13 6.88
CA PRO A 329 -19.12 3.77 7.43
C PRO A 329 -19.97 2.76 6.67
N GLY A 330 -20.96 3.20 5.87
CA GLY A 330 -21.79 2.35 5.03
C GLY A 330 -21.13 1.87 3.74
N THR A 331 -19.92 2.37 3.44
CA THR A 331 -19.08 1.92 2.33
C THR A 331 -17.88 1.15 2.88
N LEU A 332 -17.69 -0.10 2.47
CA LEU A 332 -16.55 -0.90 2.93
C LEU A 332 -15.23 -0.32 2.39
N LYS A 333 -14.25 -0.10 3.28
CA LYS A 333 -12.88 0.29 2.94
C LYS A 333 -11.85 -0.53 3.75
N PRO A 334 -10.64 -0.81 3.22
CA PRO A 334 -10.21 -0.52 1.85
C PRO A 334 -11.03 -1.35 0.85
N ASP A 335 -10.94 -1.02 -0.44
CA ASP A 335 -11.71 -1.72 -1.47
C ASP A 335 -11.12 -3.10 -1.79
N ILE A 336 -9.79 -3.17 -1.75
CA ILE A 336 -9.00 -4.32 -2.16
C ILE A 336 -7.59 -4.23 -1.55
N ILE A 337 -6.85 -5.33 -1.56
CA ILE A 337 -5.42 -5.36 -1.25
C ILE A 337 -4.59 -5.84 -2.45
N GLY A 338 -3.36 -5.36 -2.53
CA GLY A 338 -2.36 -5.84 -3.49
C GLY A 338 -0.99 -6.02 -2.84
N PRO A 339 0.00 -6.59 -3.54
CA PRO A 339 1.34 -6.70 -3.00
C PRO A 339 1.89 -5.31 -2.72
N GLY A 340 2.37 -5.08 -1.49
CA GLY A 340 2.88 -3.78 -1.08
C GLY A 340 3.90 -3.81 0.03
N ALA A 341 4.28 -5.00 0.52
CA ALA A 341 5.42 -5.16 1.41
C ALA A 341 6.66 -5.57 0.60
N SER A 342 7.80 -4.92 0.85
CA SER A 342 9.10 -5.27 0.26
C SER A 342 9.05 -5.43 -1.28
N VAL A 343 8.58 -4.42 -2.01
CA VAL A 343 8.47 -4.40 -3.48
C VAL A 343 9.76 -3.85 -4.11
N LEU A 344 10.32 -4.58 -5.08
CA LEU A 344 11.47 -4.11 -5.87
C LEU A 344 10.97 -3.20 -7.00
N ALA A 345 11.46 -1.96 -7.08
CA ALA A 345 11.20 -1.08 -8.22
C ALA A 345 12.35 -0.09 -8.43
N ALA A 346 12.25 0.75 -9.48
CA ALA A 346 13.29 1.69 -9.84
C ALA A 346 13.51 2.73 -8.72
N TRP A 347 14.75 3.17 -8.57
CA TRP A 347 15.17 4.14 -7.56
C TRP A 347 16.11 5.17 -8.22
N PRO A 348 16.09 6.47 -7.84
CA PRO A 348 16.85 7.49 -8.57
C PRO A 348 18.35 7.51 -8.25
N PHE A 349 18.81 6.82 -7.20
CA PHE A 349 20.21 6.76 -6.80
C PHE A 349 20.63 5.35 -6.37
N SER A 350 21.94 5.07 -6.33
CA SER A 350 22.41 3.75 -5.91
C SER A 350 22.43 3.61 -4.39
N LEU A 351 22.09 2.41 -3.89
CA LEU A 351 22.13 2.08 -2.45
C LEU A 351 23.55 1.70 -1.98
N ASP A 352 24.40 1.25 -2.90
CA ASP A 352 25.77 0.78 -2.62
C ASP A 352 26.85 1.73 -3.17
N ASN A 353 26.47 2.94 -3.56
CA ASN A 353 27.32 3.91 -4.26
C ASN A 353 27.99 3.38 -5.54
N SER A 354 27.46 2.31 -6.15
CA SER A 354 27.93 1.85 -7.46
C SER A 354 27.64 2.87 -8.57
N SER A 355 28.45 2.84 -9.63
CA SER A 355 28.28 3.68 -10.82
C SER A 355 27.20 3.17 -11.79
N SER A 356 26.31 2.26 -11.33
CA SER A 356 25.22 1.74 -12.16
C SER A 356 24.24 2.84 -12.53
N THR A 357 23.83 2.89 -13.78
CA THR A 357 22.78 3.81 -14.29
C THR A 357 21.37 3.26 -14.12
N SER A 358 21.22 1.99 -13.72
CA SER A 358 19.95 1.33 -13.44
C SER A 358 19.94 0.91 -11.98
N THR A 359 19.32 1.73 -11.15
CA THR A 359 19.28 1.58 -9.70
C THR A 359 17.89 1.15 -9.25
N PHE A 360 17.86 0.27 -8.25
CA PHE A 360 16.63 -0.30 -7.71
C PHE A 360 16.69 -0.29 -6.19
N ASN A 361 15.51 -0.24 -5.58
CA ASN A 361 15.35 -0.38 -4.15
C ASN A 361 14.16 -1.29 -3.84
N VAL A 362 14.20 -1.89 -2.65
CA VAL A 362 13.09 -2.66 -2.10
C VAL A 362 12.47 -1.82 -0.98
N ILE A 363 11.28 -1.29 -1.22
CA ILE A 363 10.50 -0.56 -0.21
C ILE A 363 9.06 -1.06 -0.22
N SER A 364 8.30 -0.68 0.80
CA SER A 364 6.87 -0.99 0.85
C SER A 364 6.07 0.10 0.13
N ALA A 365 5.36 -0.26 -0.93
CA ALA A 365 4.52 0.64 -1.72
C ALA A 365 3.31 -0.12 -2.28
N ALA A 366 2.12 0.46 -2.22
CA ALA A 366 0.90 -0.22 -2.69
C ALA A 366 0.87 -0.34 -4.23
N ILE A 367 0.72 -1.56 -4.75
CA ILE A 367 0.36 -1.82 -6.15
C ILE A 367 -1.11 -1.48 -6.37
N LYS A 368 -1.39 -0.69 -7.41
CA LYS A 368 -2.73 -0.20 -7.73
C LYS A 368 -3.25 -0.82 -9.01
N ALA A 369 -4.06 -1.85 -8.85
CA ALA A 369 -4.85 -2.45 -9.91
C ALA A 369 -6.04 -3.12 -9.25
N ALA A 370 -7.26 -2.98 -9.77
CA ALA A 370 -8.36 -3.83 -9.36
C ALA A 370 -9.62 -3.69 -10.19
N ILE A 371 -10.29 -4.84 -10.32
CA ILE A 371 -11.74 -4.95 -10.25
C ILE A 371 -12.04 -5.73 -8.95
N MET A 372 -12.95 -5.22 -8.11
CA MET A 372 -13.23 -5.75 -6.77
C MET A 372 -13.88 -7.15 -6.79
N THR A 373 -14.81 -7.38 -7.71
CA THR A 373 -15.63 -8.60 -7.78
C THR A 373 -14.85 -9.86 -8.16
N SER A 374 -13.68 -9.70 -8.77
CA SER A 374 -12.82 -10.78 -9.25
C SER A 374 -11.64 -11.10 -8.32
N ALA A 375 -11.57 -10.43 -7.16
CA ALA A 375 -10.49 -10.61 -6.19
C ALA A 375 -10.50 -12.01 -5.55
N ASP A 376 -9.32 -12.46 -5.11
CA ASP A 376 -9.16 -13.72 -4.40
C ASP A 376 -9.25 -13.53 -2.89
N LEU A 377 -10.09 -14.32 -2.24
CA LEU A 377 -10.28 -14.30 -0.78
C LEU A 377 -9.30 -15.24 -0.03
N HIS A 378 -8.53 -16.02 -0.78
CA HIS A 378 -7.66 -17.06 -0.26
C HIS A 378 -6.20 -16.77 -0.59
N ASN A 379 -5.31 -17.21 0.31
CA ASN A 379 -3.89 -17.22 0.10
C ASN A 379 -3.44 -18.39 -0.79
N LEU A 380 -2.15 -18.48 -1.11
CA LEU A 380 -1.61 -19.51 -2.00
C LEU A 380 -1.80 -20.96 -1.51
N LYS A 381 -2.17 -21.15 -0.24
CA LYS A 381 -2.50 -22.47 0.35
C LYS A 381 -4.01 -22.76 0.38
N GLY A 382 -4.83 -21.93 -0.27
CA GLY A 382 -6.29 -22.08 -0.27
C GLY A 382 -6.95 -21.78 1.08
N LYS A 383 -6.22 -21.18 2.03
CA LYS A 383 -6.78 -20.70 3.31
C LYS A 383 -7.17 -19.23 3.16
N ARG A 384 -8.05 -18.72 4.03
CA ARG A 384 -8.36 -17.27 4.05
C ARG A 384 -7.07 -16.45 4.22
N ILE A 385 -7.03 -15.30 3.56
CA ILE A 385 -5.95 -14.32 3.73
C ILE A 385 -5.81 -13.98 5.21
N LEU A 386 -4.57 -13.91 5.69
CA LEU A 386 -4.25 -13.71 7.10
C LEU A 386 -3.93 -12.24 7.39
N ASP A 387 -4.02 -11.84 8.67
CA ASP A 387 -3.54 -10.57 9.19
C ASP A 387 -2.12 -10.69 9.79
N GLN A 388 -1.62 -9.61 10.39
CA GLN A 388 -0.30 -9.56 11.00
C GLN A 388 -0.12 -10.50 12.20
N LEU A 389 -1.22 -11.00 12.78
CA LEU A 389 -1.23 -11.97 13.87
C LEU A 389 -1.31 -13.42 13.35
N LEU A 390 -1.34 -13.63 12.03
CA LEU A 390 -1.59 -14.90 11.37
C LEU A 390 -3.00 -15.47 11.63
N HIS A 391 -3.96 -14.60 11.94
CA HIS A 391 -5.39 -14.95 11.99
C HIS A 391 -6.08 -14.58 10.68
N PRO A 392 -7.23 -15.20 10.33
CA PRO A 392 -8.00 -14.77 9.17
C PRO A 392 -8.31 -13.27 9.22
N ALA A 393 -7.86 -12.53 8.22
CA ALA A 393 -8.08 -11.10 8.13
C ALA A 393 -9.56 -10.78 7.93
N ASN A 394 -10.02 -9.68 8.53
CA ASN A 394 -11.39 -9.22 8.35
C ASN A 394 -11.54 -8.39 7.04
N LEU A 395 -12.77 -8.04 6.69
CA LEU A 395 -13.06 -7.27 5.48
C LEU A 395 -12.58 -5.81 5.57
N PHE A 396 -12.45 -5.25 6.77
CA PHE A 396 -11.84 -3.92 6.98
C PHE A 396 -10.32 -3.93 6.80
N ALA A 397 -9.71 -5.09 6.61
CA ALA A 397 -8.31 -5.26 6.27
C ALA A 397 -8.09 -5.58 4.80
N THR A 398 -8.94 -6.45 4.24
CA THR A 398 -8.76 -7.04 2.90
C THR A 398 -9.62 -6.39 1.82
N GLY A 399 -10.68 -5.66 2.21
CA GLY A 399 -11.72 -5.26 1.29
C GLY A 399 -12.34 -6.47 0.62
N SER A 400 -12.28 -6.48 -0.72
CA SER A 400 -12.78 -7.57 -1.55
C SER A 400 -11.80 -8.75 -1.64
N GLY A 401 -10.57 -8.61 -1.14
CA GLY A 401 -9.53 -9.63 -1.20
C GLY A 401 -8.28 -9.17 -1.93
N HIS A 402 -7.45 -10.12 -2.35
CA HIS A 402 -6.23 -9.86 -3.12
C HIS A 402 -6.54 -9.71 -4.60
N VAL A 403 -5.94 -8.71 -5.25
CA VAL A 403 -6.11 -8.49 -6.70
C VAL A 403 -5.78 -9.75 -7.51
N ASN A 404 -6.66 -10.08 -8.46
CA ASN A 404 -6.46 -11.11 -9.47
C ASN A 404 -6.76 -10.52 -10.86
N LEU A 405 -5.69 -10.26 -11.63
CA LEU A 405 -5.78 -9.53 -12.89
C LEU A 405 -6.36 -10.37 -14.02
N THR A 406 -6.08 -11.68 -14.04
CA THR A 406 -6.62 -12.58 -15.04
C THR A 406 -8.14 -12.66 -14.94
N ARG A 407 -8.68 -12.74 -13.72
CA ARG A 407 -10.13 -12.72 -13.50
C ARG A 407 -10.73 -11.32 -13.67
N ALA A 408 -9.96 -10.26 -13.38
CA ALA A 408 -10.42 -8.89 -13.60
C ALA A 408 -10.56 -8.53 -15.08
N ASN A 409 -9.80 -9.16 -15.98
CA ASN A 409 -9.91 -8.89 -17.40
C ASN A 409 -11.25 -9.34 -18.01
N ASP A 410 -11.92 -10.30 -17.37
CA ASP A 410 -13.23 -10.80 -17.79
C ASP A 410 -14.10 -11.11 -16.56
N PRO A 411 -14.71 -10.07 -15.95
CA PRO A 411 -15.44 -10.22 -14.69
C PRO A 411 -16.85 -10.80 -14.86
N GLY A 412 -17.36 -10.91 -16.10
CA GLY A 412 -18.74 -11.28 -16.42
C GLY A 412 -19.76 -10.20 -16.06
N LEU A 413 -19.82 -9.80 -14.79
CA LEU A 413 -20.75 -8.79 -14.27
C LEU A 413 -20.01 -7.63 -13.60
N VAL A 414 -20.56 -6.42 -13.76
CA VAL A 414 -20.07 -5.21 -13.09
C VAL A 414 -21.18 -4.46 -12.36
N TYR A 415 -20.83 -3.82 -11.25
CA TYR A 415 -21.66 -2.83 -10.59
C TYR A 415 -21.33 -1.47 -11.19
N ASP A 416 -22.11 -1.04 -12.17
CA ASP A 416 -21.86 0.24 -12.82
C ASP A 416 -22.33 1.41 -11.94
N ILE A 417 -21.54 2.48 -11.91
CA ILE A 417 -21.79 3.69 -11.14
C ILE A 417 -21.34 4.89 -11.96
N GLN A 418 -22.27 5.76 -12.29
CA GLN A 418 -22.00 6.99 -13.01
C GLN A 418 -21.74 8.15 -12.05
N PRO A 419 -20.99 9.20 -12.45
CA PRO A 419 -20.74 10.37 -11.60
C PRO A 419 -22.02 11.01 -11.02
N SER A 420 -23.14 10.95 -11.76
CA SER A 420 -24.44 11.45 -11.30
C SER A 420 -25.03 10.65 -10.13
N ASP A 421 -24.71 9.37 -10.00
CA ASP A 421 -25.26 8.48 -8.96
C ASP A 421 -24.71 8.83 -7.56
N TYR A 422 -23.56 9.49 -7.51
CA TYR A 422 -23.00 9.99 -6.26
C TYR A 422 -23.75 11.23 -5.73
N ILE A 423 -24.51 11.97 -6.55
CA ILE A 423 -25.23 13.16 -6.07
C ILE A 423 -26.31 12.79 -5.04
N PRO A 424 -27.22 11.82 -5.30
CA PRO A 424 -28.13 11.30 -4.29
C PRO A 424 -27.44 10.79 -3.02
N TYR A 425 -26.28 10.17 -3.16
CA TYR A 425 -25.47 9.65 -2.05
C TYR A 425 -24.94 10.79 -1.18
N LEU A 426 -24.32 11.81 -1.80
CA LEU A 426 -23.80 12.98 -1.10
C LEU A 426 -24.90 13.77 -0.39
N CYS A 427 -26.05 13.94 -1.03
CA CYS A 427 -27.23 14.53 -0.39
C CYS A 427 -27.76 13.67 0.77
N GLY A 428 -27.63 12.34 0.67
CA GLY A 428 -28.00 11.37 1.70
C GLY A 428 -27.07 11.34 2.92
N LEU A 429 -25.80 11.69 2.75
CA LEU A 429 -24.84 11.93 3.86
C LEU A 429 -25.20 13.14 4.72
N GLY A 430 -26.18 13.95 4.31
CA GLY A 430 -26.59 15.17 5.01
C GLY A 430 -25.77 16.41 4.65
N TYR A 431 -25.00 16.36 3.56
CA TYR A 431 -24.31 17.54 3.05
C TYR A 431 -25.28 18.60 2.52
N THR A 432 -24.92 19.86 2.68
CA THR A 432 -25.68 21.01 2.16
C THR A 432 -25.53 21.13 0.64
N ASP A 433 -26.48 21.82 -0.01
CA ASP A 433 -26.41 22.15 -1.45
C ASP A 433 -25.03 22.71 -1.87
N GLY A 434 -24.45 23.58 -1.04
CA GLY A 434 -23.13 24.17 -1.30
C GLY A 434 -22.00 23.16 -1.20
N GLN A 435 -22.03 22.29 -0.18
CA GLN A 435 -21.01 21.23 0.00
C GLN A 435 -21.05 20.20 -1.13
N VAL A 436 -22.26 19.78 -1.55
CA VAL A 436 -22.39 18.89 -2.71
C VAL A 436 -21.98 19.61 -3.99
N GLY A 437 -22.29 20.90 -4.12
CA GLY A 437 -21.88 21.71 -5.27
C GLY A 437 -20.36 21.88 -5.40
N ILE A 438 -19.62 21.94 -4.28
CA ILE A 438 -18.16 21.94 -4.27
C ILE A 438 -17.61 20.65 -4.90
N LEU A 439 -18.12 19.49 -4.47
CA LEU A 439 -17.71 18.19 -4.99
C LEU A 439 -18.11 17.99 -6.45
N ALA A 440 -19.35 18.33 -6.79
CA ALA A 440 -19.92 18.07 -8.10
C ALA A 440 -19.48 19.07 -9.18
N HIS A 441 -18.78 20.15 -8.78
CA HIS A 441 -18.41 21.28 -9.64
C HIS A 441 -19.59 21.92 -10.39
N GLN A 442 -20.79 21.85 -9.80
CA GLN A 442 -22.02 22.42 -10.38
C GLN A 442 -23.02 22.80 -9.28
N THR A 443 -24.01 23.62 -9.62
CA THR A 443 -25.07 23.96 -8.66
C THR A 443 -25.97 22.75 -8.42
N ILE A 444 -26.04 22.28 -7.18
CA ILE A 444 -26.89 21.16 -6.78
C ILE A 444 -27.97 21.65 -5.81
N LYS A 445 -29.16 21.05 -5.93
CA LYS A 445 -30.27 21.20 -5.00
C LYS A 445 -30.68 19.84 -4.46
N CYS A 446 -30.26 19.52 -3.25
CA CYS A 446 -30.58 18.26 -2.57
C CYS A 446 -32.07 18.13 -2.21
N ALA A 447 -32.85 19.19 -2.33
CA ALA A 447 -34.31 19.14 -2.20
C ALA A 447 -34.99 18.48 -3.42
N TYR A 448 -34.37 18.57 -4.60
CA TYR A 448 -34.87 17.98 -5.85
C TYR A 448 -34.15 16.69 -6.24
N SER A 449 -33.12 16.29 -5.49
CA SER A 449 -32.42 15.02 -5.67
C SER A 449 -33.00 13.99 -4.70
N ASN A 450 -33.16 12.75 -5.16
CA ASN A 450 -33.42 11.65 -4.25
C ASN A 450 -32.26 11.54 -3.25
N ARG A 451 -32.55 11.25 -1.98
CA ARG A 451 -31.52 10.99 -0.97
C ARG A 451 -31.43 9.49 -0.75
N ILE A 452 -30.24 8.93 -0.88
CA ILE A 452 -30.01 7.50 -0.62
C ILE A 452 -29.12 7.31 0.60
N SER A 453 -29.33 6.24 1.35
CA SER A 453 -28.40 5.88 2.43
C SER A 453 -27.06 5.44 1.86
N GLU A 454 -26.01 5.48 2.68
CA GLU A 454 -24.66 5.12 2.28
C GLU A 454 -24.58 3.74 1.61
N GLY A 455 -25.16 2.72 2.24
CA GLY A 455 -25.16 1.35 1.71
C GLY A 455 -26.04 1.15 0.47
N GLN A 456 -26.84 2.14 0.07
CA GLN A 456 -27.72 2.08 -1.10
C GLN A 456 -27.02 2.52 -2.39
N LEU A 457 -25.83 3.11 -2.31
CA LEU A 457 -24.98 3.29 -3.50
C LEU A 457 -24.77 1.94 -4.18
N ASN A 458 -24.72 1.90 -5.53
CA ASN A 458 -24.53 0.67 -6.30
C ASN A 458 -23.08 0.15 -6.22
N TYR A 459 -22.55 0.05 -5.01
CA TYR A 459 -21.17 -0.29 -4.71
C TYR A 459 -20.98 -1.82 -4.70
N PRO A 460 -19.83 -2.36 -5.16
CA PRO A 460 -19.54 -3.80 -5.22
C PRO A 460 -19.20 -4.40 -3.84
N SER A 461 -19.75 -3.84 -2.77
CA SER A 461 -19.65 -4.36 -1.41
C SER A 461 -20.85 -3.91 -0.57
N PHE A 462 -21.01 -4.55 0.59
CA PHE A 462 -22.02 -4.21 1.58
C PHE A 462 -21.35 -4.04 2.95
N ALA A 463 -21.53 -2.88 3.57
CA ALA A 463 -21.19 -2.65 4.97
C ALA A 463 -22.47 -2.29 5.73
N VAL A 464 -22.76 -3.06 6.78
CA VAL A 464 -24.01 -2.92 7.55
C VAL A 464 -23.71 -2.76 9.03
N LYS A 465 -24.39 -1.81 9.67
CA LYS A 465 -24.40 -1.70 11.13
C LYS A 465 -25.42 -2.71 11.67
N LEU A 466 -25.00 -3.56 12.61
CA LEU A 466 -25.91 -4.53 13.24
C LEU A 466 -27.02 -3.81 14.02
N GLY A 467 -28.24 -4.33 13.93
CA GLY A 467 -29.43 -3.71 14.50
C GLY A 467 -30.69 -4.18 13.80
N THR A 468 -31.52 -3.23 13.36
CA THR A 468 -32.71 -3.52 12.57
C THR A 468 -32.36 -4.07 11.19
N SER A 469 -33.28 -4.84 10.61
CA SER A 469 -33.16 -5.31 9.22
C SER A 469 -32.95 -4.13 8.28
N GLN A 470 -32.02 -4.29 7.35
CA GLN A 470 -31.70 -3.31 6.31
C GLN A 470 -31.81 -3.99 4.95
N THR A 471 -32.34 -3.26 3.97
CA THR A 471 -32.52 -3.74 2.59
C THR A 471 -31.79 -2.77 1.66
N PHE A 472 -31.04 -3.33 0.72
CA PHE A 472 -30.31 -2.55 -0.28
C PHE A 472 -30.61 -3.09 -1.67
N SER A 473 -30.81 -2.19 -2.63
CA SER A 473 -30.88 -2.56 -4.06
C SER A 473 -29.50 -2.45 -4.71
N ARG A 474 -29.25 -3.33 -5.69
CA ARG A 474 -28.08 -3.28 -6.57
C ARG A 474 -28.49 -3.54 -8.01
N THR A 475 -27.76 -2.95 -8.94
CA THR A 475 -27.89 -3.16 -10.38
C THR A 475 -26.60 -3.74 -10.91
N LEU A 476 -26.70 -4.86 -11.61
CA LEU A 476 -25.58 -5.54 -12.25
C LEU A 476 -25.72 -5.43 -13.77
N THR A 477 -24.63 -5.04 -14.42
CA THR A 477 -24.53 -4.98 -15.89
C THR A 477 -23.72 -6.16 -16.37
N ASN A 478 -24.23 -6.90 -17.37
CA ASN A 478 -23.50 -7.97 -18.03
C ASN A 478 -22.49 -7.39 -19.03
N VAL A 479 -21.23 -7.75 -18.87
CA VAL A 479 -20.12 -7.37 -19.77
C VAL A 479 -19.41 -8.59 -20.37
N GLY A 480 -19.85 -9.79 -20.01
CA GLY A 480 -19.41 -11.05 -20.60
C GLY A 480 -20.36 -11.55 -21.69
N ASP A 481 -20.45 -12.87 -21.84
CA ASP A 481 -21.27 -13.50 -22.87
C ASP A 481 -22.76 -13.15 -22.75
N ALA A 482 -23.37 -12.88 -23.92
CA ALA A 482 -24.79 -12.64 -24.07
C ALA A 482 -25.62 -13.83 -23.56
N HIS A 483 -26.78 -13.53 -22.95
CA HIS A 483 -27.75 -14.53 -22.47
C HIS A 483 -27.21 -15.48 -21.38
N SER A 484 -26.41 -14.95 -20.47
CA SER A 484 -25.91 -15.68 -19.30
C SER A 484 -26.94 -15.72 -18.16
N THR A 485 -27.01 -16.85 -17.45
CA THR A 485 -27.81 -17.01 -16.23
C THR A 485 -26.90 -17.12 -15.02
N TYR A 486 -27.17 -16.32 -14.00
CA TYR A 486 -26.39 -16.30 -12.76
C TYR A 486 -27.25 -16.74 -11.57
N THR A 487 -26.66 -17.56 -10.70
CA THR A 487 -27.25 -18.00 -9.43
C THR A 487 -26.51 -17.39 -8.26
N VAL A 488 -27.23 -16.88 -7.27
CA VAL A 488 -26.63 -16.24 -6.09
C VAL A 488 -26.24 -17.30 -5.05
N ALA A 489 -24.99 -17.29 -4.62
CA ALA A 489 -24.53 -18.06 -3.47
C ALA A 489 -24.31 -17.14 -2.26
N ILE A 490 -24.98 -17.42 -1.14
CA ILE A 490 -24.96 -16.58 0.06
C ILE A 490 -24.22 -17.28 1.19
N TYR A 491 -23.22 -16.59 1.75
CA TYR A 491 -22.50 -17.03 2.95
C TYR A 491 -22.78 -16.06 4.10
N ASN A 492 -23.73 -16.43 4.95
CA ASN A 492 -24.19 -15.59 6.06
C ASN A 492 -23.07 -15.27 7.05
N PRO A 493 -22.81 -13.98 7.36
CA PRO A 493 -21.97 -13.62 8.50
C PRO A 493 -22.55 -14.17 9.80
N LYS A 494 -21.68 -14.51 10.76
CA LYS A 494 -22.13 -15.06 12.04
C LYS A 494 -23.10 -14.09 12.73
N GLY A 495 -24.33 -14.55 12.99
CA GLY A 495 -25.37 -13.75 13.64
C GLY A 495 -26.17 -12.84 12.69
N VAL A 496 -25.98 -12.94 11.37
CA VAL A 496 -26.69 -12.17 10.35
C VAL A 496 -27.38 -13.14 9.39
N TYR A 497 -28.64 -12.85 9.06
CA TYR A 497 -29.37 -13.55 8.00
C TYR A 497 -29.43 -12.65 6.77
N VAL A 498 -28.98 -13.16 5.62
CA VAL A 498 -29.00 -12.44 4.34
C VAL A 498 -29.95 -13.15 3.38
N LYS A 499 -30.77 -12.37 2.69
CA LYS A 499 -31.66 -12.81 1.62
C LYS A 499 -31.45 -11.91 0.40
N VAL A 500 -31.44 -12.50 -0.79
CA VAL A 500 -31.35 -11.78 -2.07
C VAL A 500 -32.58 -12.11 -2.92
N GLU A 501 -33.18 -11.11 -3.52
CA GLU A 501 -34.31 -11.26 -4.45
C GLU A 501 -34.06 -10.41 -5.71
N PRO A 502 -34.16 -10.97 -6.92
CA PRO A 502 -34.40 -12.39 -7.23
C PRO A 502 -33.17 -13.28 -6.98
N GLU A 503 -33.39 -14.57 -6.67
CA GLU A 503 -32.30 -15.55 -6.44
C GLU A 503 -31.65 -16.05 -7.75
N ILE A 504 -32.37 -15.96 -8.86
CA ILE A 504 -31.93 -16.31 -10.22
C ILE A 504 -32.22 -15.11 -11.14
N GLY A 505 -31.20 -14.67 -11.88
CA GLY A 505 -31.33 -13.62 -12.89
C GLY A 505 -30.96 -14.13 -14.29
N ILE A 506 -31.83 -13.90 -15.26
CA ILE A 506 -31.50 -14.02 -16.70
C ILE A 506 -31.16 -12.62 -17.18
N LEU A 507 -29.94 -12.42 -17.68
CA LEU A 507 -29.51 -11.14 -18.25
C LEU A 507 -29.43 -11.30 -19.77
N SER A 508 -30.36 -10.65 -20.48
CA SER A 508 -30.31 -10.48 -21.94
C SER A 508 -29.73 -9.11 -22.26
N ASP A 509 -28.89 -9.02 -23.29
CA ASP A 509 -28.19 -7.80 -23.68
C ASP A 509 -29.09 -6.57 -23.78
N PHE A 510 -28.62 -5.45 -23.22
CA PHE A 510 -29.08 -4.11 -23.56
C PHE A 510 -27.89 -3.34 -24.17
N TRP A 511 -27.47 -3.73 -25.37
CA TRP A 511 -26.75 -2.82 -26.24
C TRP A 511 -27.79 -2.07 -27.07
N SER A 512 -28.28 -0.92 -26.55
CA SER A 512 -28.86 0.08 -27.45
C SER A 512 -27.74 0.99 -27.90
N ASP A 513 -27.31 0.82 -29.15
CA ASP A 513 -26.55 1.85 -29.86
C ASP A 513 -27.34 3.16 -29.82
N SER A 514 -26.81 4.18 -29.15
CA SER A 514 -27.24 5.58 -29.29
C SER A 514 -26.04 6.50 -29.29
#